data_AF-A0A0M9CG96-F1
#
_entry.id   AF-A0A0M9CG96-F1
#
_cell.length_a   1.000
_cell.length_b   1.000
_cell.length_c   1.000
_cell.angle_alpha   90.00
_cell.angle_beta   90.00
_cell.angle_gamma   90.00
#
_symmetry.space_group_name_H-M   'P 1'
#
loop_
_entity.id
_entity.type
_entity.pdbx_description
1 polymer ?
#
loop_
_entity_poly.entity_id
_entity_poly.type
_entity_poly.pdbx_seq_one_letter_code
_entity_poly.pdbx_strand_id
1 'polypeptide(L)'
;MRAFGLKDKTFAQETKVMAANQGLYNGFLAAGLLWSILSTKIDVAIFFLTCVAVAGIYGAYSTQKIKILYIQTIPALLAIGSLLFL
;
A
#
# COMPACT_ATOMS: atom_id res chain seq x y z
N MET A 1 17.69 29.01 6.71
CA MET A 1 17.56 27.88 5.76
C MET A 1 16.15 27.27 5.67
N ARG A 2 15.10 27.84 6.30
CA ARG A 2 13.69 27.42 6.13
C ARG A 2 12.92 28.18 5.03
N ALA A 3 13.50 29.23 4.46
CA ALA A 3 12.80 30.15 3.54
C ALA A 3 12.62 29.62 2.10
N PHE A 4 13.30 28.53 1.71
CA PHE A 4 13.36 28.10 0.30
C PHE A 4 12.70 26.75 -0.02
N GLY A 5 12.00 26.10 0.92
CA GLY A 5 11.25 24.87 0.62
C GLY A 5 12.08 23.70 0.05
N LEU A 6 13.41 23.80 0.10
CA LEU A 6 14.31 22.73 -0.29
C LEU A 6 14.12 21.60 0.72
N LYS A 7 13.41 20.55 0.31
CA LYS A 7 13.30 19.30 1.06
C LYS A 7 14.70 18.92 1.55
N ASP A 8 14.82 18.76 2.86
CA ASP A 8 16.06 18.54 3.58
C ASP A 8 16.82 17.37 2.94
N LYS A 9 17.93 17.66 2.23
CA LYS A 9 18.65 16.65 1.43
C LYS A 9 19.13 15.49 2.30
N THR A 10 19.44 15.79 3.56
CA THR A 10 19.79 14.83 4.62
C THR A 10 18.62 13.88 4.90
N PHE A 11 17.41 14.39 5.12
CA PHE A 11 16.21 13.56 5.34
C PHE A 11 15.91 12.63 4.15
N ALA A 12 16.11 13.10 2.91
CA ALA A 12 15.95 12.28 1.72
C ALA A 12 17.00 11.16 1.62
N GLN A 13 18.23 11.41 2.08
CA GLN A 13 19.26 10.37 2.14
C GLN A 13 18.99 9.35 3.25
N GLU A 14 18.58 9.81 4.43
CA GLU A 14 18.27 8.95 5.58
C GLU A 14 17.08 8.03 5.31
N THR A 15 16.07 8.51 4.59
CA THR A 15 14.86 7.72 4.30
C THR A 15 14.96 6.86 3.02
N LYS A 16 16.03 6.99 2.22
CA LYS A 16 16.16 6.31 0.91
C LYS A 16 16.03 4.79 1.01
N VAL A 17 16.75 4.16 1.95
CA VAL A 17 16.74 2.70 2.11
C VAL A 17 15.38 2.21 2.61
N MET A 18 14.79 2.93 3.56
CA MET A 18 13.44 2.62 4.07
C MET A 18 12.39 2.71 2.96
N ALA A 19 12.44 3.75 2.14
CA ALA A 19 11.53 3.93 1.00
C ALA A 19 11.71 2.84 -0.06
N ALA A 20 12.95 2.41 -0.33
CA ALA A 20 13.23 1.30 -1.24
C ALA A 20 12.66 -0.02 -0.74
N ASN A 21 12.83 -0.33 0.55
CA ASN A 21 12.24 -1.53 1.17
C ASN A 21 10.71 -1.49 1.16
N GLN A 22 10.10 -0.33 1.48
CA GLN A 22 8.65 -0.15 1.34
C GLN A 22 8.18 -0.37 -0.10
N GLY A 23 8.94 0.10 -1.08
CA GLY A 23 8.68 -0.15 -2.49
C GLY A 23 8.72 -1.64 -2.85
N LEU A 24 9.73 -2.37 -2.39
CA LEU A 24 9.88 -3.81 -2.64
C LEU A 24 8.72 -4.62 -2.04
N TYR A 25 8.35 -4.37 -0.78
CA TYR A 25 7.22 -5.05 -0.13
C TYR A 25 5.90 -4.82 -0.87
N ASN A 26 5.64 -3.57 -1.28
CA ASN A 26 4.47 -3.26 -2.11
C ASN A 26 4.55 -3.92 -3.49
N GLY A 27 5.76 -4.07 -4.05
CA GLY A 27 6.01 -4.82 -5.26
C GLY A 27 5.61 -6.29 -5.15
N PHE A 28 5.90 -6.96 -4.02
CA PHE A 28 5.45 -8.33 -3.78
C PHE A 28 3.94 -8.45 -3.68
N LEU A 29 3.26 -7.51 -3.03
CA LEU A 29 1.80 -7.45 -3.01
C LEU A 29 1.22 -7.31 -4.42
N ALA A 30 1.77 -6.38 -5.22
CA ALA A 30 1.34 -6.18 -6.60
C ALA A 30 1.58 -7.42 -7.46
N ALA A 31 2.74 -8.08 -7.32
CA ALA A 31 3.04 -9.33 -8.00
C ALA A 31 2.06 -10.45 -7.62
N GLY A 32 1.69 -10.56 -6.34
CA GLY A 32 0.67 -11.50 -5.86
C GLY A 32 -0.71 -11.27 -6.47
N LEU A 33 -1.13 -10.00 -6.60
CA LEU A 33 -2.38 -9.61 -7.26
C LEU A 33 -2.35 -9.83 -8.78
N LEU A 34 -1.23 -9.55 -9.45
CA LEU A 34 -1.08 -9.87 -10.87
C LEU A 34 -1.13 -11.38 -11.10
N TRP A 35 -0.46 -12.15 -10.25
CA TRP A 35 -0.48 -13.60 -10.31
C TRP A 35 -1.89 -14.17 -10.10
N SER A 36 -2.66 -13.63 -9.16
CA SER A 36 -4.03 -14.06 -8.93
C SER A 36 -4.92 -13.84 -10.15
N ILE A 37 -4.74 -12.73 -10.86
CA ILE A 37 -5.45 -12.44 -12.13
C ILE A 37 -5.05 -13.45 -13.21
N LEU A 38 -3.74 -13.64 -13.42
CA LEU A 38 -3.22 -14.54 -14.47
C LEU A 38 -3.59 -16.01 -14.25
N SER A 39 -3.73 -16.42 -12.99
CA SER A 39 -4.14 -17.78 -12.61
C SER A 39 -5.63 -17.92 -12.32
N THR A 40 -6.42 -16.84 -12.48
CA THR A 40 -7.86 -16.80 -12.18
C THR A 40 -8.20 -17.31 -10.77
N LYS A 41 -7.42 -16.87 -9.77
CA LYS A 41 -7.54 -17.28 -8.36
C LYS A 41 -8.08 -16.16 -7.49
N ILE A 42 -9.40 -16.16 -7.27
CA ILE A 42 -10.09 -15.14 -6.48
C ILE A 42 -9.66 -15.19 -5.01
N ASP A 43 -9.45 -16.37 -4.45
CA ASP A 43 -8.96 -16.59 -3.09
C ASP A 43 -7.60 -15.91 -2.85
N VAL A 44 -6.66 -16.05 -3.79
CA VAL A 44 -5.35 -15.39 -3.74
C VAL A 44 -5.51 -13.86 -3.83
N ALA A 45 -6.41 -13.37 -4.69
CA ALA A 45 -6.69 -11.94 -4.78
C ALA A 45 -7.23 -11.38 -3.46
N ILE A 46 -8.22 -12.05 -2.85
CA ILE A 46 -8.82 -11.67 -1.57
C ILE A 46 -7.77 -11.67 -0.45
N PHE A 47 -6.88 -12.66 -0.41
CA PHE A 47 -5.79 -12.71 0.58
C PHE A 47 -4.91 -11.46 0.51
N PHE A 48 -4.36 -11.15 -0.67
CA PHE A 48 -3.49 -9.98 -0.83
C PHE A 48 -4.24 -8.65 -0.61
N LEU A 49 -5.48 -8.52 -1.08
CA LEU A 49 -6.30 -7.33 -0.82
C LEU A 49 -6.59 -7.16 0.67
N THR A 50 -6.78 -8.24 1.42
CA THR A 50 -6.95 -8.19 2.88
C THR A 50 -5.66 -7.70 3.55
N CYS A 51 -4.49 -8.19 3.11
CA CYS A 51 -3.20 -7.65 3.57
C CYS A 51 -3.07 -6.15 3.29
N VAL A 52 -3.47 -5.68 2.10
CA VAL A 52 -3.48 -4.25 1.75
C VAL A 52 -4.42 -3.47 2.67
N ALA A 53 -5.63 -3.96 2.92
CA ALA A 53 -6.60 -3.30 3.77
C ALA A 53 -6.09 -3.13 5.21
N VAL A 54 -5.54 -4.20 5.79
CA VAL A 54 -4.93 -4.20 7.14
C VAL A 54 -3.72 -3.27 7.21
N ALA A 55 -2.83 -3.32 6.22
CA ALA A 55 -1.67 -2.42 6.15
C ALA A 55 -2.09 -0.95 6.06
N GLY A 56 -3.16 -0.65 5.31
CA GLY A 56 -3.71 0.71 5.21
C GLY A 56 -4.31 1.20 6.53
N ILE A 57 -5.03 0.34 7.26
CA ILE A 57 -5.57 0.67 8.58
C ILE A 57 -4.43 0.95 9.56
N TYR A 58 -3.46 0.04 9.64
CA TYR A 58 -2.31 0.19 10.53
C TYR A 58 -1.45 1.40 10.15
N GLY A 59 -1.26 1.66 8.85
CA GLY A 59 -0.52 2.81 8.34
C GLY A 59 -1.20 4.14 8.70
N ALA A 60 -2.52 4.23 8.55
CA ALA A 60 -3.28 5.41 8.95
C ALA A 60 -3.21 5.66 10.46
N TYR A 61 -3.34 4.59 11.27
CA TYR A 61 -3.24 4.66 12.72
C TYR A 61 -1.84 5.05 13.20
N SER A 62 -0.80 4.35 12.74
CA SER A 62 0.58 4.57 13.19
C SER A 62 1.15 5.92 12.75
N THR A 63 0.80 6.40 11.56
CA THR A 63 1.31 7.69 11.05
C THR A 63 0.39 8.88 11.32
N GLN A 64 -0.79 8.64 11.88
CA GLN A 64 -1.85 9.64 12.11
C GLN A 64 -2.26 10.36 10.81
N LYS A 65 -2.19 9.67 9.66
CA LYS A 65 -2.55 10.21 8.33
C LYS A 65 -3.76 9.50 7.75
N ILE A 66 -4.94 10.10 7.94
CA ILE A 66 -6.22 9.57 7.44
C ILE A 66 -6.22 9.33 5.92
N LYS A 67 -5.43 10.11 5.17
CA LYS A 67 -5.27 9.96 3.71
C LYS A 67 -4.87 8.54 3.29
N ILE A 68 -4.18 7.78 4.16
CA ILE A 68 -3.78 6.40 3.88
C ILE A 68 -5.01 5.48 3.79
N LEU A 69 -6.04 5.66 4.63
CA LEU A 69 -7.27 4.88 4.54
C LEU A 69 -7.94 5.06 3.17
N TYR A 70 -8.04 6.31 2.71
CA TYR A 70 -8.70 6.62 1.44
C TYR A 70 -7.98 6.08 0.21
N ILE A 71 -6.65 5.98 0.26
CA ILE A 71 -5.84 5.54 -0.88
C ILE A 71 -5.58 4.03 -0.86
N GLN A 72 -5.62 3.40 0.32
CA GLN A 72 -5.22 2.00 0.48
C GLN A 72 -6.36 1.11 0.97
N THR A 73 -6.93 1.40 2.14
CA THR A 73 -7.96 0.54 2.74
C THR A 73 -9.27 0.57 1.96
N ILE A 74 -9.79 1.75 1.64
CA ILE A 74 -11.09 1.87 0.95
C ILE A 74 -11.06 1.18 -0.42
N PRO A 75 -10.06 1.44 -1.31
CA PRO A 75 -9.98 0.74 -2.59
C PRO A 75 -9.83 -0.78 -2.44
N ALA A 76 -9.07 -1.26 -1.46
CA ALA A 76 -8.91 -2.68 -1.22
C ALA A 76 -10.23 -3.34 -0.80
N LEU A 77 -10.99 -2.72 0.10
CA LEU A 77 -12.30 -3.22 0.53
C LEU A 77 -13.32 -3.19 -0.62
N LEU A 78 -13.32 -2.16 -1.46
CA LEU A 78 -14.17 -2.10 -2.65
C LEU A 78 -13.83 -3.22 -3.64
N ALA A 79 -12.54 -3.51 -3.85
CA ALA A 79 -12.10 -4.60 -4.70
C ALA A 79 -12.52 -5.97 -4.13
N ILE A 80 -12.38 -6.19 -2.82
CA ILE A 80 -12.86 -7.42 -2.14
C ILE A 80 -14.38 -7.54 -2.33
N GLY A 81 -15.13 -6.47 -2.07
CA GLY A 81 -16.58 -6.46 -2.26
C GLY A 81 -16.94 -6.87 -3.70
N SER A 82 -16.34 -6.24 -4.70
CA SER A 82 -16.56 -6.57 -6.11
C SER A 82 -16.32 -8.06 -6.41
N LEU A 83 -15.21 -8.63 -5.92
CA LEU A 83 -14.87 -10.04 -6.14
C LEU A 83 -15.79 -11.04 -5.43
N LEU A 84 -16.47 -10.64 -4.35
CA LEU A 84 -17.44 -11.50 -3.66
C LEU A 84 -18.82 -11.51 -4.32
N PHE A 85 -19.11 -10.52 -5.17
CA PHE A 85 -20.38 -10.39 -5.89
C PHE A 85 -20.26 -10.70 -7.40
N LEU A 86 -19.06 -11.05 -7.87
CA LEU A 86 -18.77 -11.57 -9.21
C LEU A 86 -18.80 -13.09 -9.22
#